data_AF-A0A7K1JHF2-F1
#
_entry.id   AF-A0A7K1JHF2-F1
#
_cell.length_a   1.000
_cell.length_b   1.000
_cell.length_c   1.000
_cell.angle_alpha   90.00
_cell.angle_beta   90.00
_cell.angle_gamma   90.00
#
_symmetry.space_group_name_H-M   'P 1'
#
loop_
_entity.id
_entity.type
_entity.pdbx_description
1 polymer ?
#
loop_
_entity_poly.entity_id
_entity_poly.type
_entity_poly.pdbx_seq_one_letter_code
_entity_poly.pdbx_strand_id
1 'polypeptide(L)'
;MAEQEWHFAGIENAIDQLKQEHKRLNGILVEERARIQLVSSDIWHGTAREGWQAAERSWGEKADAALAALDKLTEAIQTGHDSMESAEGKLKSKFG
;
A
#
# COMPACT_ATOMS: atom_id res chain seq x y z
N MET A 1 -21.75 -18.08 -26.50
CA MET A 1 -20.52 -17.35 -26.14
C MET A 1 -20.46 -17.36 -24.62
N ALA A 2 -19.38 -17.83 -24.01
CA ALA A 2 -19.24 -17.71 -22.57
C ALA A 2 -19.13 -16.20 -22.27
N GLU A 3 -20.11 -15.64 -21.58
CA GLU A 3 -19.97 -14.29 -21.02
C GLU A 3 -18.80 -14.36 -20.05
N GLN A 4 -17.69 -13.74 -20.45
CA GLN A 4 -16.56 -13.57 -19.57
C GLN A 4 -16.99 -12.52 -18.54
N GLU A 5 -17.54 -12.98 -17.42
CA GLU A 5 -18.01 -12.16 -16.31
C GLU A 5 -16.79 -11.56 -15.61
N TRP A 6 -16.41 -10.35 -16.01
CA TRP A 6 -15.36 -9.61 -15.34
C TRP A 6 -15.91 -9.10 -14.00
N HIS A 7 -15.34 -9.57 -12.88
CA HIS A 7 -15.73 -9.16 -11.53
C HIS A 7 -15.18 -7.75 -11.16
N PHE A 8 -15.49 -6.73 -11.96
CA PHE A 8 -15.02 -5.35 -11.77
C PHE A 8 -15.29 -4.82 -10.36
N ALA A 9 -16.52 -5.00 -9.86
CA ALA A 9 -16.88 -4.64 -8.49
C ALA A 9 -16.05 -5.39 -7.42
N GLY A 10 -15.59 -6.61 -7.71
CA GLY A 10 -14.71 -7.35 -6.82
C GLY A 10 -13.30 -6.77 -6.78
N ILE A 11 -12.81 -6.30 -7.92
CA ILE A 11 -11.50 -5.64 -8.06
C ILE A 11 -11.52 -4.28 -7.37
N GLU A 12 -12.56 -3.46 -7.56
CA GLU A 12 -12.72 -2.17 -6.88
C GLU A 12 -12.76 -2.34 -5.35
N ASN A 13 -13.54 -3.31 -4.85
CA ASN A 13 -13.57 -3.61 -3.43
C ASN A 13 -12.19 -4.05 -2.89
N ALA A 14 -11.45 -4.85 -3.65
CA ALA A 14 -10.10 -5.28 -3.26
C ALA A 14 -9.12 -4.09 -3.25
N ILE A 15 -9.20 -3.18 -4.22
CA ILE A 15 -8.43 -1.94 -4.25
C ILE A 15 -8.72 -1.09 -3.01
N ASP A 16 -9.98 -0.91 -2.65
CA ASP A 16 -10.36 -0.13 -1.47
C ASP A 16 -9.87 -0.76 -0.17
N GLN A 17 -9.94 -2.09 -0.06
CA GLN A 17 -9.36 -2.82 1.08
C GLN A 17 -7.83 -2.64 1.16
N LEU A 18 -7.13 -2.70 0.02
CA LEU A 18 -5.69 -2.47 -0.04
C LEU A 18 -5.33 -1.03 0.39
N LYS A 19 -6.08 -0.02 -0.06
CA LYS A 19 -5.90 1.39 0.34
C LYS A 19 -6.13 1.59 1.84
N GLN A 20 -7.16 0.96 2.40
CA GLN A 20 -7.44 1.03 3.83
C GLN A 20 -6.33 0.37 4.66
N GLU A 21 -5.86 -0.80 4.22
CA GLU A 21 -4.78 -1.52 4.89
C GLU A 21 -3.45 -0.76 4.78
N HIS A 22 -3.16 -0.16 3.62
CA HIS A 22 -2.02 0.73 3.44
C HIS A 22 -2.03 1.89 4.45
N LYS A 23 -3.18 2.57 4.59
CA LYS A 23 -3.36 3.64 5.57
C LYS A 23 -3.17 3.14 7.01
N ARG A 24 -3.69 1.96 7.35
CA ARG A 24 -3.56 1.32 8.67
C ARG A 24 -2.10 1.03 8.99
N LEU A 25 -1.39 0.39 8.06
CA LEU A 25 0.04 0.07 8.21
C LEU A 25 0.88 1.32 8.37
N ASN A 26 0.67 2.34 7.53
CA ASN A 26 1.38 3.61 7.65
C ASN A 26 1.16 4.27 9.02
N GLY A 27 -0.08 4.25 9.54
CA GLY A 27 -0.38 4.76 10.88
C GLY A 27 0.40 4.04 11.99
N ILE A 28 0.44 2.71 11.95
CA ILE A 28 1.21 1.90 12.90
C ILE A 28 2.71 2.26 12.82
N LEU A 29 3.26 2.38 11.61
CA LEU A 29 4.69 2.67 11.44
C LEU A 29 5.06 4.07 11.97
N VAL A 30 4.20 5.06 11.76
CA VAL A 30 4.38 6.41 12.31
C VAL A 30 4.35 6.39 13.84
N GLU A 31 3.38 5.70 14.43
CA GLU A 31 3.30 5.57 15.89
C GLU A 31 4.51 4.84 16.48
N GLU A 32 4.95 3.74 15.87
CA GLU A 32 6.13 2.99 16.32
C GLU A 32 7.41 3.84 16.25
N ARG A 33 7.61 4.60 15.16
CA ARG A 33 8.73 5.56 15.08
C ARG A 33 8.66 6.62 16.18
N ALA A 34 7.49 7.17 16.45
CA ALA A 34 7.31 8.15 17.52
C ALA A 34 7.60 7.56 18.91
N ARG A 35 7.13 6.33 19.17
CA ARG A 35 7.42 5.59 20.41
C ARG A 35 8.94 5.36 20.58
N ILE A 36 9.62 4.94 19.51
CA ILE A 36 11.08 4.72 19.54
C ILE A 36 11.83 6.03 19.76
N GLN A 37 11.42 7.13 19.14
CA GLN A 37 12.03 8.44 19.36
C GLN A 37 11.91 8.89 20.82
N LEU A 38 10.74 8.70 21.44
CA LEU A 38 10.51 9.01 22.86
C LEU A 38 11.43 8.20 23.79
N VAL A 39 11.57 6.90 23.53
CA VAL A 39 12.41 6.02 24.35
C VAL A 39 13.91 6.30 24.15
N SER A 40 14.32 6.56 22.91
CA SER A 40 15.72 6.81 22.58
C SER A 40 16.23 8.20 23.00
N SER A 41 15.34 9.19 23.20
CA SER A 41 15.71 10.48 23.78
C SER A 41 16.01 10.39 25.27
N ASP A 42 15.25 9.57 26.00
CA ASP A 42 15.21 9.60 27.46
C ASP A 42 16.01 8.47 28.13
N ILE A 43 16.14 7.30 27.48
CA ILE A 43 16.65 6.07 28.13
C ILE A 43 17.98 5.60 27.53
N TRP A 44 18.22 5.81 26.24
CA TRP A 44 19.41 5.30 25.56
C TRP A 44 20.46 6.38 25.33
N HIS A 45 21.64 6.20 25.95
CA HIS A 45 22.82 7.04 25.78
C HIS A 45 23.97 6.24 25.16
N GLY A 46 24.87 6.92 24.44
CA GLY A 46 26.08 6.30 23.85
C GLY A 46 25.79 5.31 22.73
N THR A 47 26.60 4.24 22.63
CA THR A 47 26.55 3.23 21.55
C THR A 47 25.22 2.47 21.44
N ALA A 48 24.47 2.36 22.55
CA ALA A 48 23.12 1.79 22.53
C ALA A 48 22.16 2.63 21.66
N ARG A 49 22.28 3.96 21.72
CA ARG A 49 21.48 4.87 20.90
C ARG A 49 21.83 4.74 19.42
N GLU A 50 23.11 4.62 19.08
CA GLU A 50 23.57 4.47 17.68
C GLU A 50 23.09 3.15 17.06
N GLY A 51 23.22 2.03 17.78
CA GLY A 51 22.73 0.73 17.33
C GLY A 51 21.21 0.72 17.12
N TRP A 52 20.48 1.38 18.01
CA TRP A 52 19.02 1.51 17.88
C TRP A 52 18.58 2.45 16.76
N GLN A 53 19.24 3.59 16.56
CA GLN A 53 18.97 4.46 15.42
C GLN A 53 19.27 3.78 14.08
N ALA A 54 20.32 2.96 14.02
CA ALA A 54 20.63 2.16 12.83
C ALA A 54 19.55 1.09 12.56
N ALA A 55 19.08 0.42 13.63
CA ALA A 55 17.97 -0.52 13.52
C ALA A 55 16.67 0.19 13.09
N GLU A 56 16.36 1.34 13.68
CA GLU A 56 15.21 2.18 13.35
C GLU A 56 15.18 2.53 11.87
N ARG A 57 16.31 3.04 11.37
CA ARG A 57 16.47 3.39 9.97
C ARG A 57 16.32 2.18 9.06
N SER A 58 16.94 1.04 9.41
CA SER A 58 16.91 -0.16 8.58
C SER A 58 15.51 -0.75 8.44
N TRP A 59 14.74 -0.84 9.53
CA TRP A 59 13.36 -1.33 9.43
C TRP A 59 12.45 -0.28 8.79
N GLY A 60 12.70 1.02 9.06
CA GLY A 60 11.94 2.12 8.49
C GLY A 60 12.01 2.15 6.96
N GLU A 61 13.21 2.07 6.40
CA GLU A 61 13.43 2.02 4.95
C GLU A 61 12.71 0.82 4.30
N LYS A 62 12.75 -0.36 4.94
CA LYS A 62 12.06 -1.56 4.45
C LYS A 62 10.55 -1.42 4.50
N ALA A 63 10.03 -0.79 5.56
CA ALA A 63 8.61 -0.54 5.70
C ALA A 63 8.10 0.46 4.66
N ASP A 64 8.84 1.54 4.42
CA ASP A 64 8.52 2.53 3.40
C ASP A 64 8.56 1.91 2.00
N ALA A 65 9.53 1.02 1.74
CA ALA A 65 9.59 0.27 0.48
C ALA A 65 8.39 -0.69 0.29
N ALA A 66 7.94 -1.34 1.36
CA ALA A 66 6.77 -2.22 1.32
C ALA A 66 5.47 -1.44 1.06
N LEU A 67 5.31 -0.30 1.71
CA LEU A 67 4.20 0.63 1.47
C LEU A 67 4.19 1.11 0.01
N ALA A 68 5.34 1.55 -0.50
CA ALA A 68 5.47 1.97 -1.90
C ALA A 68 5.18 0.84 -2.91
N ALA A 69 5.49 -0.41 -2.57
CA ALA A 69 5.14 -1.56 -3.40
C ALA A 69 3.62 -1.84 -3.40
N LEU A 70 2.95 -1.66 -2.26
CA LEU A 70 1.51 -1.73 -2.11
C LEU A 70 0.78 -0.67 -2.94
N ASP A 71 1.28 0.57 -2.94
CA ASP A 71 0.75 1.65 -3.77
C ASP A 71 0.89 1.31 -5.26
N LYS A 72 2.08 0.87 -5.70
CA LYS A 72 2.30 0.44 -7.10
C LYS A 72 1.39 -0.70 -7.53
N LEU A 73 1.16 -1.67 -6.65
CA LEU A 73 0.24 -2.77 -6.92
C LEU A 73 -1.19 -2.25 -7.11
N THR A 74 -1.61 -1.35 -6.20
CA THR A 74 -2.94 -0.74 -6.25
C THR A 74 -3.14 0.04 -7.55
N GLU A 75 -2.17 0.86 -7.96
CA GLU A 75 -2.19 1.61 -9.22
C GLU A 75 -2.22 0.69 -10.45
N ALA A 76 -1.44 -0.40 -10.45
CA ALA A 76 -1.42 -1.34 -11.56
C ALA A 76 -2.77 -2.04 -11.75
N ILE A 77 -3.40 -2.46 -10.65
CA ILE A 77 -4.74 -3.08 -10.68
C ILE A 77 -5.77 -2.04 -11.16
N GLN A 78 -5.70 -0.81 -10.67
CA GLN A 78 -6.65 0.25 -11.04
C GLN A 78 -6.51 0.67 -12.52
N THR A 79 -5.29 0.77 -13.03
CA THR A 79 -5.03 1.04 -14.45
C THR A 79 -5.56 -0.09 -15.36
N GLY A 80 -5.37 -1.34 -14.93
CA GLY A 80 -5.91 -2.51 -15.63
C GLY A 80 -7.44 -2.49 -15.66
N HIS A 81 -8.07 -2.18 -14.52
CA HIS A 81 -9.51 -2.01 -14.38
C HIS A 81 -10.06 -0.97 -15.36
N ASP A 82 -9.55 0.26 -15.32
CA ASP A 82 -10.03 1.37 -16.16
C ASP A 82 -9.87 1.07 -17.66
N SER A 83 -8.77 0.41 -18.03
CA SER A 83 -8.50 0.00 -19.42
C SER A 83 -9.49 -1.05 -19.90
N MET A 84 -9.85 -2.00 -19.04
CA MET A 84 -10.81 -3.06 -19.33
C MET A 84 -12.26 -2.54 -19.39
N GLU A 85 -12.66 -1.68 -18.46
CA GLU A 85 -13.98 -1.02 -18.48
C GLU A 85 -14.16 -0.20 -19.78
N SER A 86 -13.13 0.56 -20.17
CA SER A 86 -13.13 1.32 -21.43
C SER A 86 -13.28 0.42 -22.67
N ALA A 87 -12.63 -0.75 -22.67
CA ALA A 87 -12.72 -1.71 -23.76
C ALA A 87 -14.13 -2.33 -23.87
N GLU A 88 -14.75 -2.68 -22.73
CA GLU A 88 -16.13 -3.17 -22.71
C GLU A 88 -17.14 -2.14 -23.21
N GLY A 89 -17.04 -0.88 -22.76
CA GLY A 89 -17.93 0.18 -23.21
C GLY A 89 -17.89 0.37 -24.74
N LYS A 90 -16.69 0.27 -25.33
CA LYS A 90 -16.50 0.33 -26.79
C LYS A 90 -17.08 -0.88 -27.52
N LEU A 91 -17.00 -2.08 -26.93
CA LEU A 91 -17.60 -3.29 -27.51
C LEU A 91 -19.12 -3.21 -27.48
N LYS A 92 -19.72 -2.86 -26.33
CA LYS A 92 -21.18 -2.71 -26.19
C LYS A 92 -21.74 -1.68 -27.18
N SER A 93 -21.05 -0.55 -27.37
CA SER A 93 -21.46 0.48 -28.34
C SER A 93 -21.35 0.06 -29.81
N LYS A 94 -20.56 -0.97 -30.15
CA LYS A 94 -20.42 -1.46 -31.54
C LYS A 94 -21.42 -2.56 -31.89
N PHE A 95 -21.98 -3.24 -30.90
CA PHE A 95 -22.87 -4.38 -31.09
C PHE A 95 -24.30 -4.16 -30.57
N GLY A 96 -24.58 -3.05 -29.90
CA GLY A 96 -25.93 -2.55 -29.59
C GLY A 96 -26.37 -1.48 -30.57
#